data_AF-A0AAV8WVB5-F1
#
_entry.id   AF-A0AAV8WVB5-F1
#
_cell.length_a   1.000
_cell.length_b   1.000
_cell.length_c   1.000
_cell.angle_alpha   90.00
_cell.angle_beta   90.00
_cell.angle_gamma   90.00
#
_symmetry.space_group_name_H-M   'P 1'
#
loop_
_entity.id
_entity.type
_entity.pdbx_description
1 polymer ?
#
loop_
_entity_poly.entity_id
_entity_poly.type
_entity_poly.pdbx_seq_one_letter_code
_entity_poly.pdbx_strand_id
1 'polypeptide(L)'
;MAYEGLPHFAKGEVVKGFGRGSKDLGCPTANFPEEVVNKLPAIIQTGIYYGYASVDKGDVYKMVMSIGWNPFYKNLKKIHGNAHFTRIRI
;
A
#
# COMPACT_ATOMS: atom_id res chain seq x y z
N MET A 1 -5.42 23.91 6.41
CA MET A 1 -4.11 23.27 6.29
C MET A 1 -4.24 22.14 5.28
N ALA A 2 -3.60 22.24 4.12
CA ALA A 2 -3.54 21.13 3.18
C ALA A 2 -2.54 20.11 3.77
N TYR A 3 -2.93 18.84 3.86
CA TYR A 3 -1.97 17.78 4.21
C TYR A 3 -1.01 17.66 3.02
N GLU A 4 0.22 18.15 3.18
CA GLU A 4 1.23 18.07 2.14
C GLU A 4 1.41 16.62 1.67
N GLY A 5 1.36 16.40 0.36
CA GLY A 5 1.46 15.07 -0.25
C GLY A 5 0.12 14.34 -0.48
N LEU A 6 -1.03 14.91 -0.08
CA LEU A 6 -2.36 14.38 -0.39
C LEU A 6 -3.21 15.39 -1.20
N PRO A 7 -4.06 14.92 -2.15
CA PRO A 7 -4.29 13.52 -2.51
C PRO A 7 -3.12 12.93 -3.31
N HIS A 8 -2.78 11.67 -3.02
CA HIS A 8 -1.79 10.91 -3.77
C HIS A 8 -2.48 9.88 -4.65
N PHE A 9 -2.09 9.82 -5.93
CA PHE A 9 -2.63 8.87 -6.89
C PHE A 9 -1.55 7.86 -7.28
N ALA A 10 -1.86 6.58 -7.15
CA ALA A 10 -0.99 5.48 -7.55
C ALA A 10 -1.78 4.43 -8.34
N LYS A 11 -1.11 3.79 -9.31
CA LYS A 11 -1.64 2.68 -10.10
C LYS A 11 -0.58 1.60 -10.19
N GLY A 12 -1.01 0.35 -10.09
CA GLY A 12 -0.16 -0.83 -10.19
C GLY A 12 -0.99 -2.10 -10.30
N GLU A 13 -0.38 -3.18 -10.75
CA GLU A 13 -1.01 -4.49 -10.77
C GLU A 13 -1.24 -5.00 -9.34
N VAL A 14 -2.33 -5.75 -9.14
CA VAL A 14 -2.58 -6.40 -7.86
C VAL A 14 -1.69 -7.63 -7.75
N VAL A 15 -0.77 -7.63 -6.78
CA VAL A 15 0.13 -8.76 -6.53
C VAL A 15 -0.24 -9.53 -5.26
N LYS A 16 0.08 -10.83 -5.26
CA LYS A 16 -0.12 -11.70 -4.10
C LYS A 16 0.80 -11.27 -2.95
N GLY A 17 0.25 -11.23 -1.74
CA GLY A 17 1.02 -11.01 -0.51
C GLY A 17 1.56 -12.32 0.10
N PHE A 18 2.30 -12.19 1.19
CA PHE A 18 3.03 -13.29 1.87
C PHE A 18 2.16 -14.22 2.75
N GLY A 19 0.88 -14.39 2.43
CA GLY A 19 0.09 -15.52 2.96
C GLY A 19 -0.23 -15.54 4.46
N ARG A 20 -0.66 -14.42 5.06
CA ARG A 20 -1.31 -14.43 6.38
C ARG A 20 -2.47 -13.43 6.44
N GLY A 21 -3.70 -13.94 6.49
CA GLY A 21 -4.79 -13.30 7.24
C GLY A 21 -5.84 -12.45 6.51
N SER A 22 -5.95 -12.37 5.18
CA SER A 22 -7.07 -11.63 4.57
C SER A 22 -8.31 -12.51 4.30
N LYS A 23 -8.11 -13.76 3.86
CA LYS A 23 -9.22 -14.73 3.67
C LYS A 23 -9.81 -15.20 5.00
N ASP A 24 -8.96 -15.43 6.01
CA ASP A 24 -9.39 -15.96 7.31
C ASP A 24 -10.07 -14.91 8.19
N LEU A 25 -9.83 -13.61 7.94
CA LEU A 25 -10.48 -12.49 8.63
C LEU A 25 -11.71 -11.95 7.87
N GLY A 26 -12.11 -12.60 6.77
CA GLY A 26 -13.25 -12.17 5.95
C GLY A 26 -13.06 -10.81 5.25
N CYS A 27 -11.83 -10.30 5.17
CA CYS A 27 -11.55 -8.99 4.62
C CYS A 27 -10.40 -9.06 3.61
N PRO A 28 -10.70 -9.24 2.31
CA PRO A 28 -9.69 -9.37 1.26
C PRO A 28 -8.82 -8.11 1.17
N THR A 29 -7.54 -8.30 0.85
CA THR A 29 -6.56 -7.21 0.70
C THR A 29 -5.78 -7.40 -0.59
N ALA A 30 -5.62 -6.34 -1.36
CA ALA A 30 -4.72 -6.24 -2.51
C ALA A 30 -3.38 -5.62 -2.09
N ASN A 31 -2.28 -5.96 -2.78
CA ASN A 31 -0.98 -5.32 -2.58
C ASN A 31 -0.52 -4.71 -3.90
N PHE A 32 0.19 -3.58 -3.84
CA PHE A 32 0.96 -3.10 -4.98
C PHE A 32 2.31 -3.81 -5.10
N PRO A 33 2.92 -3.85 -6.31
CA PRO A 33 4.30 -4.26 -6.48
C PRO A 33 5.24 -3.26 -5.79
N GLU A 34 6.41 -3.75 -5.39
CA GLU A 34 7.43 -2.96 -4.70
C GLU A 34 7.81 -1.68 -5.45
N GLU A 35 7.84 -1.74 -6.79
CA GLU A 35 8.17 -0.59 -7.64
C GLU A 35 7.21 0.59 -7.49
N VAL A 36 5.93 0.33 -7.25
CA VAL A 36 4.93 1.38 -7.01
C VAL A 36 5.10 1.97 -5.62
N VAL A 37 5.39 1.10 -4.65
CA VAL A 37 5.59 1.49 -3.26
C VAL A 37 6.86 2.34 -3.09
N ASN A 38 7.95 2.01 -3.78
CA ASN A 38 9.20 2.76 -3.75
C ASN A 38 9.10 4.15 -4.42
N LYS A 39 8.03 4.42 -5.17
CA LYS A 39 7.74 5.72 -5.78
C LYS A 39 6.86 6.61 -4.89
N LEU A 40 6.42 6.12 -3.74
CA LEU A 40 5.67 6.93 -2.78
C LEU A 40 6.54 8.10 -2.28
N PRO A 41 6.00 9.34 -2.25
CA PRO A 41 6.70 10.47 -1.65
C PRO A 41 7.05 10.19 -0.19
N ALA A 42 8.27 10.56 0.23
CA ALA A 42 8.75 10.34 1.61
C ALA A 42 7.89 11.05 2.69
N ILE A 43 7.10 12.05 2.29
CA ILE A 43 6.14 12.73 3.16
C ILE A 43 4.95 11.85 3.56
N ILE A 44 4.64 10.82 2.75
CA ILE A 44 3.62 9.81 3.07
C ILE A 44 4.26 8.78 4.00
N GLN A 45 4.04 8.96 5.30
CA GLN A 45 4.60 8.09 6.33
C GLN A 45 3.87 6.75 6.44
N THR A 46 4.42 5.81 7.20
CA THR A 46 3.69 4.59 7.57
C THR A 46 2.43 4.93 8.36
N GLY A 47 1.33 4.23 8.10
CA GLY A 47 0.05 4.49 8.75
C GLY A 47 -1.13 3.90 8.00
N ILE A 48 -2.33 4.28 8.46
CA ILE A 48 -3.60 3.95 7.82
C ILE A 48 -4.13 5.18 7.10
N TYR A 49 -4.43 5.01 5.82
CA TYR A 49 -4.98 6.03 4.93
C TYR A 49 -6.35 5.58 4.44
N TYR A 50 -7.15 6.54 4.00
CA TYR A 50 -8.43 6.29 3.36
C TYR A 50 -8.51 7.05 2.04
N GLY A 51 -9.36 6.58 1.13
CA GLY A 51 -9.54 7.22 -0.15
C GLY A 51 -10.50 6.44 -1.04
N TYR A 52 -10.19 6.42 -2.33
CA TYR A 52 -10.95 5.71 -3.35
C TYR A 52 -10.05 4.78 -4.16
N ALA A 53 -10.59 3.66 -4.61
CA ALA A 53 -9.92 2.72 -5.49
C ALA A 53 -10.89 2.13 -6.52
N SER A 54 -10.34 1.70 -7.66
CA SER A 54 -11.03 0.94 -8.70
C SER A 54 -10.08 -0.15 -9.20
N VAL A 55 -10.65 -1.30 -9.58
CA VAL A 55 -9.93 -2.43 -10.17
C VAL A 55 -10.51 -2.67 -11.57
N ASP A 56 -9.63 -2.94 -12.55
CA ASP A 56 -10.00 -3.32 -13.92
C ASP A 56 -11.01 -2.37 -14.62
N LYS A 57 -10.90 -1.07 -14.35
CA LYS A 57 -11.83 -0.03 -14.84
C LYS A 57 -13.29 -0.25 -14.41
N GLY A 58 -13.51 -1.02 -13.34
CA GLY A 58 -14.80 -1.14 -12.69
C GLY A 58 -15.14 0.10 -11.86
N ASP A 59 -16.21 -0.01 -11.08
CA ASP A 59 -16.69 1.08 -10.24
C ASP A 59 -15.65 1.57 -9.23
N VAL A 60 -15.84 2.81 -8.78
CA VAL A 60 -15.01 3.43 -7.75
C VAL A 60 -15.62 3.16 -6.38
N TYR A 61 -14.81 2.59 -5.49
CA TYR A 61 -15.22 2.22 -4.14
C TYR A 61 -14.40 2.99 -3.11
N LYS A 62 -14.98 3.18 -1.91
CA LYS A 62 -14.23 3.66 -0.74
C LYS A 62 -13.21 2.61 -0.36
N MET A 63 -12.01 3.03 0.03
CA MET A 63 -10.94 2.13 0.39
C MET A 63 -10.20 2.60 1.62
N VAL A 64 -9.53 1.67 2.29
CA VAL A 64 -8.48 1.95 3.27
C VAL A 64 -7.16 1.33 2.82
N MET A 65 -6.07 2.05 3.05
CA MET A 65 -4.72 1.63 2.69
C MET A 65 -3.83 1.61 3.92
N SER A 66 -3.19 0.48 4.18
CA SER A 66 -2.15 0.35 5.19
C SER A 66 -0.78 0.45 4.53
N ILE A 67 0.04 1.39 4.99
CA ILE A 67 1.46 1.51 4.62
C ILE A 67 2.30 1.11 5.84
N GLY A 68 3.14 0.10 5.71
CA GLY A 68 3.97 -0.41 6.82
C GLY A 68 5.29 -1.00 6.37
N TRP A 69 6.07 -1.55 7.30
CA TRP A 69 7.40 -2.15 7.04
C TRP A 69 7.33 -3.66 6.82
N ASN A 70 7.98 -4.19 5.77
CA ASN A 70 8.05 -5.63 5.56
C ASN A 70 9.26 -6.24 6.31
N PRO A 71 9.07 -7.05 7.38
CA PRO A 71 10.17 -7.60 8.17
C PRO A 71 10.95 -8.72 7.45
N PHE A 72 10.40 -9.30 6.38
CA PHE A 72 11.06 -10.37 5.60
C PHE A 72 12.05 -9.82 4.56
N TYR A 73 11.96 -8.54 4.25
CA TYR A 73 12.98 -7.83 3.47
C TYR A 73 14.16 -7.49 4.39
N LYS A 74 15.00 -8.49 4.67
CA LYS A 74 16.31 -8.29 5.29
C LYS A 74 17.17 -7.42 4.36
N ASN A 75 17.15 -6.10 4.59
CA ASN A 75 17.93 -5.13 3.84
C ASN A 75 19.45 -5.42 3.95
N LEU A 76 20.05 -5.91 2.86
CA LEU A 76 21.49 -5.77 2.58
C LEU A 76 21.90 -4.33 2.22
N LYS A 77 20.97 -3.36 2.29
CA LYS A 77 21.28 -1.93 2.23
C LYS A 77 20.59 -1.20 3.37
N LYS A 78 21.28 -1.18 4.51
CA LYS A 78 20.93 -0.34 5.65
C LYS A 78 21.51 1.06 5.42
N ILE A 79 20.88 1.83 4.54
CA ILE A 79 21.11 3.28 4.45
C ILE A 79 19.77 3.89 4.00
N HIS A 80 18.95 4.34 4.96
CA HIS A 80 17.55 4.75 4.81
C HIS A 80 16.59 3.59 4.48
N GLY A 81 16.02 2.98 5.53
CA GLY A 81 15.03 1.93 5.36
C GLY A 81 13.83 2.46 4.59
N ASN A 82 13.56 1.92 3.39
CA ASN A 82 12.38 2.21 2.55
C ASN A 82 11.67 0.92 2.07
N ALA A 83 11.78 -0.19 2.81
CA ALA A 83 10.98 -1.39 2.54
C ALA A 83 9.54 -1.22 3.07
N HIS A 84 8.69 -0.56 2.29
CA HIS A 84 7.27 -0.43 2.60
C HIS A 84 6.45 -1.56 1.97
N PHE A 85 5.35 -1.95 2.60
CA PHE A 85 4.27 -2.71 1.97
C PHE A 85 3.00 -1.87 1.99
N THR A 86 2.23 -1.94 0.90
CA THR A 86 0.90 -1.33 0.80
C THR A 86 -0.13 -2.45 0.77
N ARG A 87 -1.11 -2.39 1.67
CA ARG A 87 -2.30 -3.23 1.63
C ARG A 87 -3.50 -2.34 1.39
N ILE A 88 -4.17 -2.53 0.27
CA ILE A 88 -5.42 -1.86 -0.05
C ILE A 88 -6.58 -2.79 0.29
N ARG A 89 -7.56 -2.27 1.00
CA ARG A 89 -8.88 -2.88 1.20
C ARG A 89 -9.89 -2.00 0.49
N ILE A 90 -10.62 -2.62 -0.43
CA ILE A 90 -11.76 -2.04 -1.14
C ILE A 90 -13.02 -2.61 -0.49
#